data_AF-A0A1E3VT65-F1
#
_entry.id   AF-A0A1E3VT65-F1
#
_cell.length_a   1.000
_cell.length_b   1.000
_cell.length_c   1.000
_cell.angle_alpha   90.00
_cell.angle_beta   90.00
_cell.angle_gamma   90.00
#
_symmetry.space_group_name_H-M   'P 1'
#
loop_
_entity.id
_entity.type
_entity.pdbx_description
1 polymer ?
#
loop_
_entity_poly.entity_id
_entity_poly.type
_entity_poly.pdbx_seq_one_letter_code
_entity_poly.pdbx_strand_id
1 'polypeptide(L)' 'MTPKRKSADDQTQAPILSLPQLCSDAADHVARARVVLYDETLDADQALLHLDDAIACLKRLLAHGRTLDGNGSHSGLRTA' A
#
# COMPACT_ATOMS: atom_id res chain seq x y z
N MET A 1 6.81 33.41 35.38
CA MET A 1 6.04 32.16 35.14
C MET A 1 5.31 32.32 33.82
N THR A 2 5.77 31.67 32.75
CA THR A 2 5.13 31.68 31.42
C THR A 2 4.94 30.22 30.99
N PRO A 3 3.70 29.76 30.70
CA PRO A 3 3.48 28.43 30.15
C PRO A 3 2.98 28.55 28.71
N LYS A 4 3.67 27.96 27.72
CA LYS A 4 3.17 27.57 26.37
C LYS A 4 4.36 27.34 25.42
N ARG A 5 4.48 26.31 24.58
CA ARG A 5 3.65 25.15 24.17
C ARG A 5 4.64 24.02 23.86
N LYS A 6 4.36 22.79 24.28
CA LYS A 6 5.04 21.60 23.74
C LYS A 6 4.47 21.38 22.33
N SER A 7 5.30 21.49 21.32
CA SER A 7 4.96 21.10 19.95
C SER A 7 4.79 19.59 19.93
N ALA A 8 3.54 19.13 19.98
CA ALA A 8 3.18 17.76 19.64
C ALA A 8 3.03 17.71 18.12
N ASP A 9 4.15 17.56 17.44
CA ASP A 9 4.16 17.12 16.06
C ASP A 9 4.51 15.63 16.09
N ASP A 10 3.56 14.83 16.60
CA ASP A 10 3.56 13.39 16.41
C ASP A 10 3.12 13.14 14.96
N GLN A 11 4.03 13.43 14.03
CA GLN A 11 3.96 12.83 12.71
C GLN A 11 4.17 11.33 12.92
N THR A 12 3.07 10.62 13.18
CA THR A 12 3.02 9.16 13.07
C THR A 12 3.23 8.82 11.60
N GLN A 13 4.48 8.89 11.16
CA GLN A 13 4.91 8.47 9.84
C GLN A 13 4.66 6.96 9.81
N ALA A 14 3.54 6.56 9.19
CA ALA A 14 3.18 5.17 9.02
C ALA A 14 4.43 4.41 8.52
N PRO A 15 4.77 3.26 9.13
CA PRO A 15 6.01 2.57 8.80
C PRO A 15 6.10 2.38 7.30
N ILE A 16 7.23 2.77 6.71
CA ILE A 16 7.49 2.59 5.29
C ILE A 16 7.53 1.09 5.05
N LEU A 17 6.41 0.52 4.60
CA LEU A 17 6.31 -0.89 4.28
C LEU A 17 7.24 -1.20 3.11
N SER A 18 7.98 -2.30 3.20
CA SER A 18 8.87 -2.73 2.13
C SER A 18 8.06 -3.26 0.94
N LEU A 19 8.64 -3.24 -0.27
CA LEU A 19 7.99 -3.81 -1.47
C LEU A 19 7.52 -5.26 -1.26
N PRO A 20 8.32 -6.17 -0.68
CA PRO A 20 7.86 -7.53 -0.40
C PRO A 20 6.67 -7.57 0.55
N GLN A 21 6.65 -6.71 1.57
CA GLN A 21 5.54 -6.64 2.52
C GLN A 21 4.25 -6.17 1.84
N LEU A 22 4.31 -5.11 1.02
CA LEU A 22 3.16 -4.63 0.26
C LEU A 22 2.59 -5.69 -0.69
N CYS A 23 3.45 -6.49 -1.33
CA CYS A 23 3.04 -7.59 -2.17
C CYS A 23 2.37 -8.73 -1.37
N SER A 24 2.95 -9.11 -0.24
CA SER A 24 2.38 -10.12 0.66
C SER A 24 1.02 -9.68 1.19
N ASP A 25 0.92 -8.45 1.71
CA ASP A 25 -0.32 -7.90 2.26
C ASP A 25 -1.42 -7.85 1.18
N ALA A 26 -1.09 -7.41 -0.04
CA ALA A 26 -2.05 -7.40 -1.16
C ALA A 26 -2.55 -8.81 -1.50
N ALA A 27 -1.66 -9.81 -1.53
CA ALA A 27 -2.03 -11.19 -1.81
C ALA A 27 -2.94 -11.77 -0.71
N ASP A 28 -2.65 -11.46 0.56
CA ASP A 28 -3.46 -11.89 1.71
C ASP A 28 -4.87 -11.30 1.66
N HIS A 29 -5.00 -10.01 1.33
CA HIS A 29 -6.29 -9.36 1.16
C HIS A 29 -7.12 -10.00 0.03
N VAL A 30 -6.50 -10.30 -1.13
CA VAL A 30 -7.17 -11.03 -2.22
C VAL A 30 -7.58 -12.44 -1.80
N ALA A 31 -6.73 -13.15 -1.05
CA ALA A 31 -7.05 -14.49 -0.55
C ALA A 31 -8.25 -14.46 0.39
N ARG A 32 -8.32 -13.47 1.29
CA ARG A 32 -9.47 -13.27 2.20
C ARG A 32 -10.74 -12.91 1.44
N ALA A 33 -10.68 -11.99 0.47
CA ALA A 33 -11.81 -11.65 -0.39
C ALA A 33 -12.36 -12.90 -1.09
N ARG A 34 -11.47 -13.76 -1.61
CA ARG A 34 -11.87 -15.02 -2.22
C ARG A 34 -12.56 -15.95 -1.24
N VAL A 35 -12.05 -16.09 -0.01
CA VAL A 35 -12.71 -16.91 1.02
C VAL A 35 -14.11 -16.41 1.31
N VAL A 36 -14.29 -15.10 1.50
CA VAL A 36 -15.60 -14.50 1.79
C VAL A 36 -16.59 -14.71 0.65
N LEU A 37 -16.15 -14.61 -0.61
CA LEU A 37 -17.01 -14.83 -1.79
C LEU A 37 -17.49 -16.27 -1.95
N TYR A 38 -16.75 -17.24 -1.40
CA TYR A 38 -17.11 -18.66 -1.44
C TYR A 38 -17.65 -19.20 -0.11
N ASP A 39 -17.77 -18.34 0.90
CA ASP A 39 -18.39 -18.71 2.17
C ASP A 39 -19.91 -18.81 2.02
N GLU A 40 -20.55 -19.66 2.82
CA GLU A 40 -22.00 -19.93 2.72
C GLU A 40 -22.85 -18.68 3.02
N THR A 41 -22.29 -17.72 3.76
CA THR A 41 -22.94 -16.46 4.13
C THR A 41 -22.92 -15.41 3.02
N LEU A 42 -22.00 -15.55 2.06
CA LEU A 42 -21.76 -14.66 0.92
C LEU A 42 -21.89 -13.16 1.26
N ASP A 43 -21.00 -12.66 2.13
CA ASP A 43 -20.92 -11.25 2.49
C ASP A 43 -20.13 -10.45 1.43
N ALA A 44 -20.85 -9.95 0.43
CA ALA A 44 -20.24 -9.18 -0.65
C ALA A 44 -19.57 -7.87 -0.16
N ASP A 45 -20.11 -7.23 0.88
CA ASP A 45 -19.54 -5.98 1.41
C ASP A 45 -18.19 -6.24 2.08
N GLN A 46 -18.09 -7.33 2.84
CA GLN A 46 -16.81 -7.75 3.44
C GLN A 46 -15.78 -8.17 2.38
N ALA A 47 -16.21 -8.83 1.30
CA ALA A 47 -15.32 -9.16 0.18
C ALA A 47 -14.80 -7.89 -0.52
N LEU A 48 -15.67 -6.90 -0.76
CA LEU A 48 -15.28 -5.61 -1.34
C LEU A 48 -14.31 -4.86 -0.45
N LEU A 49 -14.50 -4.87 0.87
CA LEU A 49 -13.56 -4.27 1.82
C LEU A 49 -12.15 -4.85 1.69
N HIS A 50 -12.05 -6.18 1.62
CA HIS A 50 -10.76 -6.84 1.39
C HIS A 50 -10.14 -6.49 0.04
N LEU A 51 -10.94 -6.33 -1.02
CA LEU A 51 -10.43 -5.91 -2.33
C LEU A 51 -9.92 -4.46 -2.31
N ASP A 52 -10.60 -3.55 -1.61
CA ASP A 52 -10.16 -2.16 -1.46
C ASP A 52 -8.81 -2.05 -0.73
N ASP A 53 -8.61 -2.85 0.32
CA ASP A 53 -7.33 -2.93 1.03
C ASP A 53 -6.20 -3.45 0.11
N ALA A 54 -6.47 -4.48 -0.71
CA ALA A 54 -5.51 -4.98 -1.69
C ALA A 54 -5.13 -3.88 -2.72
N ILE A 55 -6.12 -3.13 -3.20
CA ILE A 55 -5.90 -2.01 -4.12
C ILE A 55 -5.05 -0.92 -3.45
N ALA A 56 -5.27 -0.65 -2.16
CA ALA A 56 -4.46 0.32 -1.42
C ALA A 56 -2.98 -0.11 -1.34
N CYS A 57 -2.70 -1.39 -1.07
CA CYS A 57 -1.33 -1.92 -1.10
C CYS A 57 -0.69 -1.79 -2.49
N LEU A 58 -1.42 -2.14 -3.56
CA LEU A 58 -0.93 -2.02 -4.94
C LEU A 58 -0.69 -0.56 -5.35
N LYS A 59 -1.53 0.38 -4.92
CA LYS A 59 -1.31 1.83 -5.15
C LYS A 59 -0.04 2.32 -4.47
N ARG A 60 0.23 1.87 -3.24
CA ARG A 60 1.48 2.17 -2.53
C ARG A 60 2.68 1.56 -3.27
N LEU A 61 2.57 0.32 -3.74
CA LEU A 61 3.60 -0.34 -4.56
C LEU A 61 3.94 0.47 -5.81
N LEU A 62 2.93 0.94 -6.55
CA LEU A 62 3.11 1.80 -7.73
C LEU A 62 3.78 3.13 -7.38
N ALA A 63 3.44 3.72 -6.23
CA ALA A 63 4.10 4.94 -5.75
C ALA A 63 5.59 4.68 -5.46
N HIS A 64 5.94 3.55 -4.85
CA HIS A 64 7.34 3.15 -4.64
C HIS A 64 8.10 2.98 -5.97
N GLY A 65 7.49 2.34 -6.98
CA GLY A 65 8.10 2.20 -8.32
C GLY A 65 8.40 3.55 -8.97
N ARG A 66 7.44 4.48 -8.93
CA ARG A 66 7.62 5.85 -9.48
C ARG A 66 8.69 6.65 -8.75
N THR A 67 8.88 6.44 -7.45
CA THR A 67 9.98 7.08 -6.70
C THR A 67 11.35 6.49 -7.04
N LEU A 68 11.43 5.22 -7.45
CA LEU A 68 12.68 4.62 -7.94
C LEU A 68 13.03 5.12 -9.34
N ASP A 69 12.04 5.23 -10.23
CA ASP A 69 12.24 5.70 -11.62
C ASP A 69 12.51 7.22 -11.72
N GLY A 70 12.29 7.97 -10.64
CA GLY A 70 12.54 9.41 -10.56
C GLY A 70 14.01 9.81 -10.32
N ASN A 71 14.92 8.85 -10.12
CA ASN A 71 16.33 9.14 -9.79
C ASN A 71 17.35 8.34 -10.63
N GLY A 72 16.95 7.79 -11.77
CA GLY A 72 17.79 6.92 -12.60
C GLY A 72 17.76 7.32 -14.06
N SER A 73 18.64 8.24 -14.44
CA SER A 73 19.08 8.42 -15.82
C SER A 73 19.59 7.09 -16.40
N HIS A 74 18.72 6.34 -17.09
CA HIS A 74 19.14 5.38 -18.11
C HIS A 74 18.50 5.77 -19.44
N SER A 75 19.05 6.87 -19.97
CA SER A 75 19.10 7.10 -21.40
C SER A 75 19.84 5.94 -22.07
N GLY A 76 19.28 5.43 -23.16
CA GLY A 76 20.07 4.78 -24.22
C GLY A 76 19.70 3.33 -24.52
N LEU A 77 18.49 3.06 -25.03
CA LEU A 77 18.35 2.00 -26.03
C LEU A 77 18.53 2.64 -27.42
N ARG A 78 19.80 2.81 -27.81
CA ARG A 78 20.17 2.97 -29.23
C ARG A 78 19.99 1.61 -29.89
N THR A 79 18.95 1.45 -30.68
CA THR A 79 18.92 0.46 -31.76
C THR A 79 19.37 1.19 -33.02
N ALA A 80 20.55 0.80 -33.52
CA ALA A 80 21.02 1.08 -34.86
C ALA A 80 20.81 -0.19 -35.70
#